data_AF-A0A7V1D6H7-F1
#
_entry.id   AF-A0A7V1D6H7-F1
#
_cell.length_a   1.000
_cell.length_b   1.000
_cell.length_c   1.000
_cell.angle_alpha   90.00
_cell.angle_beta   90.00
_cell.angle_gamma   90.00
#
_symmetry.space_group_name_H-M   'P 1'
#
loop_
_entity.id
_entity.type
_entity.pdbx_description
1 polymer ?
#
loop_
_entity_poly.entity_id
_entity_poly.type
_entity_poly.pdbx_seq_one_letter_code
_entity_poly.pdbx_strand_id
1 'polypeptide(L)'
;MERRSNGMNKYESIFIINPELGEEKRKEVIDKIKAVITSSGGNLLGLDEWGVRRLAYPVKGCEEGYYCFLNLEAIPAVIESLERNYRTIEEIIKYLSVRIEERKPKPKKIKPKRYRPRIKQEYGNRRYESRRYERR
;
A
#
# COMPACT_ATOMS: atom_id res chain seq x y z
N MET A 1 -0.22 -4.01 -27.69
CA MET A 1 0.60 -4.40 -26.53
C MET A 1 1.64 -3.30 -26.36
N GLU A 2 1.33 -2.27 -25.57
CA GLU A 2 2.25 -1.16 -25.37
C GLU A 2 3.53 -1.69 -24.73
N ARG A 3 4.63 -1.63 -25.49
CA ARG A 3 5.97 -1.84 -24.95
C ARG A 3 6.16 -0.78 -23.89
N ARG A 4 6.31 -1.20 -22.62
CA ARG A 4 6.68 -0.31 -21.50
C ARG A 4 8.03 0.34 -21.84
N SER A 5 7.99 1.52 -22.44
CA SER A 5 9.13 2.38 -22.69
C SER A 5 9.38 3.21 -21.43
N ASN A 6 10.10 2.61 -20.48
CA ASN A 6 11.11 3.25 -19.64
C ASN A 6 11.60 2.20 -18.65
N GLY A 7 12.91 2.00 -18.56
CA GLY A 7 13.53 1.01 -17.67
C GLY A 7 13.34 1.31 -16.17
N MET A 8 12.56 2.33 -15.80
CA MET A 8 12.30 2.74 -14.43
C MET A 8 11.03 2.07 -13.91
N ASN A 9 11.16 1.40 -12.77
CA ASN A 9 10.05 0.78 -12.04
C ASN A 9 9.93 1.43 -10.67
N LYS A 10 8.74 1.37 -10.10
CA LYS A 10 8.50 1.74 -8.71
C LYS A 10 8.83 0.57 -7.80
N TYR A 11 9.54 0.85 -6.73
CA TYR A 11 9.90 -0.09 -5.69
C TYR A 11 9.57 0.49 -4.32
N GLU A 12 9.26 -0.42 -3.41
CA GLU A 12 9.21 -0.17 -1.98
C GLU A 12 10.36 -0.93 -1.34
N SER A 13 11.10 -0.29 -0.44
CA SER A 13 12.15 -0.95 0.31
C SER A 13 11.99 -0.65 1.79
N ILE A 14 12.07 -1.69 2.60
CA ILE A 14 12.17 -1.58 4.05
C ILE A 14 13.55 -2.05 4.44
N PHE A 15 14.21 -1.29 5.29
CA PHE A 15 15.41 -1.74 5.97
C PHE A 15 15.28 -1.47 7.47
N ILE A 16 15.91 -2.34 8.25
CA ILE A 16 15.85 -2.35 9.71
C ILE A 16 17.26 -2.16 10.22
N ILE A 17 17.46 -1.09 11.00
CA ILE A 17 18.72 -0.75 11.64
C ILE A 17 18.72 -1.33 13.06
N ASN A 18 19.89 -1.72 13.57
CA ASN A 18 20.08 -2.14 14.97
C ASN A 18 19.55 -1.04 15.91
N PRO A 19 18.61 -1.35 16.83
CA PRO A 19 17.99 -0.35 17.71
C PRO A 19 18.97 0.25 18.73
N GLU A 20 20.06 -0.45 19.07
CA GLU A 20 21.06 -0.02 20.05
C GLU A 20 21.99 1.08 19.52
N LEU A 21 21.94 1.37 18.21
CA LEU A 21 22.72 2.44 17.62
C LEU A 21 22.21 3.81 18.08
N GLY A 22 23.13 4.70 18.43
CA GLY A 22 22.83 6.10 18.71
C GLY A 22 22.19 6.82 17.51
N GLU A 23 21.46 7.89 17.77
CA GLU A 23 20.72 8.64 16.75
C GLU A 23 21.64 9.17 15.62
N GLU A 24 22.83 9.64 15.96
CA GLU A 24 23.81 10.12 14.98
C GLU A 24 24.23 9.03 13.99
N LYS A 25 24.55 7.83 14.49
CA LYS A 25 24.91 6.68 13.66
C LYS A 25 23.75 6.23 12.79
N ARG A 26 22.52 6.26 13.31
CA ARG A 26 21.32 5.94 12.51
C ARG A 26 21.15 6.91 11.34
N LYS A 27 21.31 8.21 11.58
CA LYS A 27 21.26 9.23 10.52
C LYS A 27 22.37 9.01 9.49
N GLU A 28 23.58 8.70 9.93
CA GLU A 28 24.70 8.38 9.03
C GLU A 28 24.39 7.19 8.11
N VAL A 29 23.81 6.11 8.65
CA VAL A 29 23.37 4.94 7.86
C VAL A 29 22.28 5.35 6.86
N ILE A 30 21.28 6.10 7.29
CA ILE A 30 20.20 6.59 6.43
C ILE A 30 20.76 7.44 5.28
N ASP A 31 21.68 8.34 5.57
CA ASP A 31 22.26 9.24 4.56
C ASP A 31 23.21 8.51 3.61
N LYS A 32 23.95 7.49 4.08
CA LYS A 32 24.69 6.56 3.20
C LYS A 32 23.75 5.87 2.21
N ILE A 33 22.60 5.37 2.67
CA ILE A 33 21.61 4.71 1.80
C ILE A 33 21.02 5.70 0.78
N LYS A 34 20.68 6.92 1.21
CA LYS A 34 20.22 7.98 0.28
C LYS A 34 21.29 8.26 -0.79
N ALA A 35 22.56 8.38 -0.38
CA ALA A 35 23.65 8.64 -1.31
C ALA A 35 23.84 7.50 -2.33
N VAL A 36 23.69 6.24 -1.92
CA VAL A 36 23.73 5.07 -2.82
C VAL A 36 22.61 5.11 -3.87
N ILE A 37 21.39 5.48 -3.47
CA ILE A 37 20.24 5.58 -4.37
C ILE A 37 20.50 6.67 -5.42
N THR A 38 20.92 7.86 -4.98
CA THR A 38 21.19 9.00 -5.87
C THR A 38 22.39 8.75 -6.79
N SER A 39 23.48 8.16 -6.28
CA SER A 39 24.68 7.89 -7.07
C SER A 39 24.46 6.81 -8.13
N SER A 40 23.54 5.88 -7.88
CA SER A 40 23.16 4.83 -8.82
C SER A 40 22.12 5.31 -9.86
N GLY A 41 21.67 6.56 -9.79
CA GLY A 41 20.66 7.11 -10.71
C GLY A 41 19.22 6.70 -10.39
N GLY A 42 18.94 6.31 -9.14
CA GLY A 42 17.59 6.10 -8.63
C GLY A 42 16.97 7.42 -8.16
N ASN A 43 15.65 7.54 -8.29
CA ASN A 43 14.88 8.66 -7.77
C ASN A 43 14.22 8.26 -6.45
N LEU A 44 14.55 8.95 -5.35
CA LEU A 44 13.92 8.74 -4.05
C LEU A 44 12.63 9.56 -3.96
N LEU A 45 11.49 8.88 -3.92
CA LEU A 45 10.17 9.52 -3.82
C LEU A 45 9.82 9.92 -2.39
N GLY A 46 10.29 9.14 -1.42
CA GLY A 46 10.04 9.41 0.00
C GLY A 46 10.79 8.45 0.91
N LEU A 47 11.08 8.92 2.12
CA LEU A 47 11.65 8.14 3.20
C LEU A 47 10.83 8.40 4.47
N ASP A 48 10.27 7.34 5.03
CA ASP A 48 9.49 7.38 6.28
C ASP A 48 10.23 6.61 7.38
N GLU A 49 10.55 7.29 8.47
CA GLU A 49 11.16 6.69 9.66
C GLU A 49 10.06 6.24 10.62
N TRP A 50 9.91 4.93 10.79
CA TRP A 50 8.84 4.34 11.60
C TRP A 50 9.22 4.16 13.08
N GLY A 51 10.47 4.45 13.42
CA GLY A 51 11.00 4.30 14.78
C GLY A 51 11.30 2.86 15.16
N VAL A 52 11.54 2.65 16.46
CA VAL A 52 11.79 1.33 17.04
C VAL A 52 10.49 0.54 17.14
N ARG A 53 10.50 -0.69 16.65
CA ARG A 53 9.38 -1.64 16.75
C ARG A 53 9.88 -3.03 17.10
N ARG A 54 9.06 -3.79 17.81
CA ARG A 54 9.34 -5.18 18.18
C ARG A 54 9.29 -6.09 16.95
N LEU A 55 10.30 -6.93 16.80
CA LEU A 55 10.39 -7.95 15.75
C LEU A 55 9.54 -9.18 16.14
N ALA A 56 9.09 -9.93 15.14
CA ALA A 56 8.35 -11.18 15.38
C ALA A 56 9.22 -12.28 16.00
N TYR A 57 10.53 -12.22 15.74
CA TYR A 57 11.56 -13.12 16.28
C TYR A 57 12.90 -12.38 16.30
N PRO A 58 13.88 -12.81 17.13
CA PRO A 58 15.17 -12.15 17.21
C PRO A 58 15.94 -12.22 15.89
N VAL A 59 16.46 -11.08 15.43
CA VAL A 59 17.31 -10.99 14.22
C VAL A 59 18.67 -10.44 14.62
N LYS A 60 19.75 -11.18 14.32
CA LYS A 60 21.11 -10.86 14.78
C LYS A 60 21.19 -10.60 16.32
N GLY A 61 20.35 -11.27 17.10
CA GLY A 61 20.29 -11.11 18.57
C GLY A 61 19.43 -9.93 19.07
N CYS A 62 18.89 -9.09 18.19
CA CYS A 62 18.00 -7.99 18.57
C CYS A 62 16.53 -8.44 18.57
N GLU A 63 15.76 -8.10 19.60
CA GLU A 63 14.30 -8.30 19.66
C GLU A 63 13.50 -7.13 19.07
N GLU A 64 14.16 -5.99 18.90
CA GLU A 64 13.59 -4.77 18.34
C GLU A 64 14.42 -4.30 17.14
N GLY A 65 13.87 -3.41 16.33
CA GLY A 65 14.53 -2.84 15.17
C GLY A 65 14.04 -1.45 14.88
N TYR A 66 14.93 -0.57 14.41
CA TYR A 66 14.54 0.75 13.91
C TYR A 66 14.16 0.65 12.44
N TYR A 67 12.88 0.88 12.12
CA TYR A 67 12.34 0.67 10.79
C TYR A 67 12.43 1.95 9.94
N CYS A 68 12.96 1.80 8.73
CA CYS A 68 12.95 2.83 7.70
C CYS A 68 12.27 2.28 6.44
N PHE A 69 11.29 3.03 5.93
CA PHE A 69 10.55 2.73 4.73
C PHE A 69 10.95 3.71 3.61
N LEU A 70 11.17 3.18 2.41
CA LEU A 70 11.63 3.93 1.24
C LEU A 70 10.68 3.67 0.07
N ASN A 71 10.23 4.76 -0.55
CA ASN A 71 9.59 4.73 -1.86
C ASN A 71 10.58 5.24 -2.90
N LEU A 72 10.82 4.46 -3.95
CA LEU A 72 11.81 4.84 -4.96
C LEU A 72 11.39 4.40 -6.36
N GLU A 73 11.83 5.17 -7.35
CA GLU A 73 11.68 4.89 -8.76
C GLU A 73 13.07 4.70 -9.36
N ALA A 74 13.37 3.50 -9.84
CA ALA A 74 14.73 3.14 -10.25
C ALA A 74 14.76 2.05 -11.31
N ILE A 75 15.93 1.87 -11.93
CA ILE A 75 16.22 0.76 -12.85
C ILE A 75 16.59 -0.49 -12.01
N PRO A 76 16.32 -1.74 -12.46
CA PRO A 76 16.68 -2.94 -11.70
C PRO A 76 18.13 -3.00 -11.19
N ALA A 77 19.09 -2.48 -11.96
CA ALA A 77 20.50 -2.42 -11.54
C ALA A 77 20.73 -1.58 -10.27
N VAL A 78 19.91 -0.55 -10.04
CA VAL A 78 19.97 0.28 -8.83
C VAL A 78 19.54 -0.50 -7.60
N ILE A 79 18.49 -1.32 -7.73
CA ILE A 79 18.03 -2.20 -6.64
C ILE A 79 19.11 -3.20 -6.28
N GLU A 80 19.78 -3.81 -7.27
CA GLU A 80 20.85 -4.75 -7.00
C GLU A 80 22.03 -4.10 -6.25
N SER A 81 22.44 -2.90 -6.66
CA SER A 81 23.45 -2.12 -5.94
C SER A 81 23.01 -1.76 -4.52
N LEU A 82 21.74 -1.39 -4.33
CA LEU A 82 21.17 -1.06 -3.03
C LEU A 82 21.17 -2.28 -2.09
N GLU A 83 20.72 -3.44 -2.55
CA GLU A 83 20.72 -4.68 -1.76
C GLU A 83 22.13 -5.16 -1.40
N ARG A 84 23.10 -4.96 -2.30
CA ARG A 84 24.53 -5.19 -1.99
C ARG A 84 24.99 -4.30 -0.84
N ASN A 85 24.66 -3.00 -0.88
CA ASN A 85 25.00 -2.07 0.20
C ASN A 85 24.32 -2.44 1.52
N TYR A 86 23.03 -2.83 1.49
CA TYR A 86 22.34 -3.31 2.70
C TYR A 86 23.01 -4.53 3.33
N ARG A 87 23.64 -5.39 2.53
CA ARG A 87 24.37 -6.56 3.04
C ARG A 87 25.73 -6.19 3.63
N THR A 88 26.38 -5.15 3.08
CA THR A 88 27.70 -4.68 3.53
C THR A 88 27.63 -3.87 4.82
N ILE A 89 26.57 -3.09 5.02
CA ILE A 89 26.40 -2.24 6.21
C ILE A 89 25.98 -3.14 7.39
N GLU A 90 26.89 -3.33 8.35
CA GLU A 90 26.68 -4.23 9.49
C GLU A 90 25.53 -3.81 10.39
N GLU A 91 25.31 -2.49 10.50
CA GLU A 91 24.24 -1.84 11.25
C GLU A 91 22.84 -2.22 10.76
N ILE A 92 22.72 -2.65 9.50
CA ILE A 92 21.45 -3.12 8.93
C ILE A 92 21.29 -4.60 9.26
N ILE A 93 20.24 -4.91 10.02
CA ILE A 93 19.97 -6.27 10.51
C ILE A 93 19.06 -7.05 9.56
N LYS A 94 18.21 -6.36 8.79
CA LYS A 94 17.29 -6.96 7.82
C LYS A 94 16.85 -5.93 6.77
N TYR A 95 16.56 -6.39 5.57
CA TYR A 95 15.94 -5.57 4.53
C TYR A 95 14.97 -6.40 3.69
N LEU A 96 14.08 -5.72 2.98
CA LEU A 96 13.17 -6.30 1.99
C LEU A 96 12.89 -5.23 0.93
N SER A 97 13.22 -5.53 -0.31
CA SER A 97 12.89 -4.69 -1.46
C SER A 97 11.86 -5.40 -2.33
N VAL A 98 10.81 -4.68 -2.74
CA VAL A 98 9.68 -5.21 -3.50
C VAL A 98 9.40 -4.31 -4.69
N ARG A 99 9.29 -4.89 -5.87
CA ARG A 99 8.82 -4.18 -7.07
C ARG A 99 7.31 -4.02 -6.99
N ILE A 100 6.83 -2.79 -7.15
CA ILE A 100 5.40 -2.53 -7.24
C ILE A 100 4.94 -2.87 -8.66
N GLU A 101 4.08 -3.88 -8.77
CA GLU A 101 3.29 -4.08 -9.97
C GLU A 101 2.01 -3.25 -9.88
N GLU A 102 1.64 -2.57 -10.98
CA GLU A 102 0.35 -1.90 -11.06
C GLU A 102 -0.76 -2.90 -10.78
N ARG A 103 -1.48 -2.67 -9.69
CA ARG A 103 -2.58 -3.54 -9.27
C ARG A 103 -3.69 -3.43 -10.32
N LYS A 104 -3.87 -4.48 -11.14
CA LYS A 104 -5.03 -4.57 -12.03
C LYS A 104 -6.29 -4.37 -11.18
N PRO A 105 -7.22 -3.48 -11.57
CA PRO A 105 -8.42 -3.23 -10.78
C PRO A 105 -9.17 -4.55 -10.59
N LYS A 106 -9.42 -4.93 -9.33
CA LYS A 106 -10.26 -6.09 -9.04
C LYS A 106 -11.62 -5.86 -9.70
N PRO A 107 -12.18 -6.81 -10.46
CA PRO A 107 -13.50 -6.64 -11.04
C PRO A 107 -14.49 -6.32 -9.91
N LYS A 108 -15.22 -5.21 -10.05
CA LYS A 108 -16.23 -4.81 -9.06
C LYS A 108 -17.22 -5.96 -8.94
N LYS A 109 -17.38 -6.54 -7.74
CA LYS A 109 -18.42 -7.52 -7.47
C LYS A 109 -19.77 -6.86 -7.75
N ILE A 110 -20.38 -7.17 -8.90
CA ILE A 110 -21.72 -6.69 -9.23
C ILE A 110 -22.66 -7.41 -8.28
N LYS A 111 -23.18 -6.71 -7.27
CA LYS A 111 -24.25 -7.28 -6.44
C LYS A 111 -25.44 -7.55 -7.37
N PRO A 112 -26.04 -8.75 -7.37
CA PRO A 112 -27.21 -9.00 -8.20
C PRO A 112 -28.29 -7.97 -7.85
N LYS A 113 -28.87 -7.34 -8.88
CA LYS A 113 -29.95 -6.36 -8.70
C LYS A 113 -31.12 -7.11 -8.09
N ARG A 114 -31.45 -6.84 -6.82
CA ARG A 114 -32.65 -7.41 -6.16
C ARG A 114 -33.86 -7.04 -7.01
N TYR A 115 -34.51 -8.02 -7.63
CA TYR A 115 -35.77 -7.82 -8.32
C TYR A 115 -36.84 -7.47 -7.28
N ARG A 116 -37.39 -6.25 -7.34
CA ARG A 116 -38.62 -5.90 -6.60
C ARG A 116 -39.79 -6.10 -7.56
N PRO A 117 -40.73 -7.01 -7.29
CA PRO A 117 -41.94 -7.11 -8.11
C PRO A 117 -42.72 -5.79 -8.06
N ARG A 118 -43.19 -5.34 -9.22
CA ARG A 118 -43.98 -4.11 -9.40
C ARG A 118 -45.38 -4.37 -8.84
N ILE A 119 -45.73 -3.71 -7.73
CA ILE A 119 -47.08 -3.79 -7.15
C ILE A 119 -48.07 -3.26 -8.20
N LYS A 120 -49.09 -4.05 -8.56
CA LYS A 120 -50.19 -3.60 -9.44
C LYS A 120 -51.08 -2.63 -8.65
N GLN A 121 -51.32 -1.44 -9.19
CA GLN A 121 -52.31 -0.50 -8.65
C GLN A 121 -53.71 -1.04 -8.98
N GLU A 122 -54.51 -1.32 -7.95
CA GLU A 122 -55.94 -1.60 -8.09
C GLU A 122 -56.68 -0.29 -8.36
N TYR A 123 -57.38 -0.24 -9.49
CA TYR A 123 -58.26 0.86 -9.87
C TYR A 123 -59.61 0.72 -9.18
N GLY A 124 -60.12 1.83 -8.64
CA GLY A 124 -61.56 2.11 -8.73
C GLY A 124 -62.29 2.43 -7.43
N ASN A 125 -61.91 3.51 -6.76
CA ASN A 125 -62.77 4.16 -5.77
C ASN A 125 -63.87 4.95 -6.53
N ARG A 126 -65.04 4.34 -6.77
CA ARG A 126 -66.23 5.03 -7.29
C ARG A 126 -67.13 5.43 -6.11
N ARG A 127 -67.08 6.70 -5.74
CA ARG A 127 -68.14 7.38 -4.98
C ARG A 127 -69.25 7.81 -5.94
N TYR A 128 -70.51 7.49 -5.64
CA TYR A 128 -71.73 8.28 -5.93
C TYR A 128 -72.83 7.68 -5.04
N GLU A 129 -73.13 8.31 -3.90
CA GLU A 129 -74.17 9.33 -3.70
C GLU A 129 -75.48 8.73 -3.15
N SER A 130 -75.69 9.04 -1.88
CA SER A 130 -76.93 9.39 -1.21
C SER A 130 -78.21 9.41 -2.05
N ARG A 131 -79.14 8.48 -1.77
CA ARG A 131 -80.60 8.73 -1.72
C ARG A 131 -81.23 7.55 -0.95
N ARG A 132 -81.68 7.76 0.29
CA ARG A 132 -83.01 8.26 0.70
C ARG A 132 -84.11 7.18 0.62
N TYR A 133 -84.73 6.98 1.78
CA TYR A 133 -86.05 6.42 2.11
C TYR A 133 -86.29 4.92 1.84
N GLU A 134 -86.47 4.10 2.87
CA GLU A 134 -87.68 3.88 3.68
C GLU A 134 -88.73 2.99 3.00
N ARG A 135 -89.17 1.99 3.78
CA ARG A 135 -90.45 1.28 3.78
C ARG A 135 -90.63 0.00 2.95
N ARG A 136 -90.84 -1.05 3.76
CA ARG A 136 -91.71 -2.22 3.63
C ARG A 136 -91.23 -3.38 2.77
#